data_AF-A0A349NAJ8-F1
#
_entry.id   AF-A0A349NAJ8-F1
#
_cell.length_a   1.000
_cell.length_b   1.000
_cell.length_c   1.000
_cell.angle_alpha   90.00
_cell.angle_beta   90.00
_cell.angle_gamma   90.00
#
_symmetry.space_group_name_H-M   'P 1'
#
loop_
_entity.id
_entity.type
_entity.pdbx_description
1 polymer ?
#
loop_
_entity_poly.entity_id
_entity_poly.type
_entity_poly.pdbx_seq_one_letter_code
_entity_poly.pdbx_strand_id
1 'polypeptide(L)'
;MENELSTGSKMFEFVFKMFGQGYAALPQDGISSIPLQLSKRLNPNTVRTKQRVVKLAPNNITTAEGSRFTAQHIVLATDMNSANKLAKIESLDRDWNGTYCHYYAARNSPLPEPVIALNGSGKGDITNIAVPTDVNRGYASDGESLICVSTSKPVSKDELAPELYSWFGSVSKDFRFLADYSIPHALPRQLPSDNAYGKAELRSPEGHWICGDYRYSSSVQGAMASGRMVGEAVCKEVIRHGER
;
A
#
# COMPACT_ATOMS: atom_id res chain seq x y z
N MET A 1 1.67 -14.17 4.26
CA MET A 1 0.75 -15.11 3.60
C MET A 1 -0.34 -15.45 4.61
N GLU A 2 -1.58 -15.62 4.17
CA GLU A 2 -2.71 -15.85 5.07
C GLU A 2 -2.90 -17.34 5.33
N ASN A 3 -2.98 -17.74 6.61
CA ASN A 3 -3.12 -19.15 6.99
C ASN A 3 -4.58 -19.62 6.98
N GLU A 4 -5.53 -18.71 7.18
CA GLU A 4 -6.96 -19.03 7.31
C GLU A 4 -7.72 -19.02 5.98
N LEU A 5 -7.08 -18.56 4.90
CA LEU A 5 -7.66 -18.47 3.55
C LEU A 5 -9.02 -17.72 3.51
N SER A 6 -9.20 -16.73 4.39
CA SER A 6 -10.42 -15.92 4.49
C SER A 6 -10.47 -14.81 3.43
N THR A 7 -9.34 -14.39 2.84
CA THR A 7 -9.33 -13.46 1.70
C THR A 7 -10.07 -14.06 0.49
N GLY A 8 -10.92 -13.24 -0.15
CA GLY A 8 -11.70 -13.70 -1.30
C GLY A 8 -10.85 -14.17 -2.49
N SER A 9 -11.24 -15.29 -3.13
CA SER A 9 -10.51 -15.94 -4.23
C SER A 9 -10.18 -14.99 -5.38
N LYS A 10 -11.03 -14.00 -5.65
CA LYS A 10 -10.82 -12.97 -6.69
C LYS A 10 -9.49 -12.23 -6.52
N MET A 11 -9.02 -12.04 -5.28
CA MET A 11 -7.74 -11.37 -5.03
C MET A 11 -6.58 -12.28 -5.43
N PHE A 12 -6.67 -13.56 -5.06
CA PHE A 12 -5.71 -14.57 -5.51
C PHE A 12 -5.69 -14.68 -7.04
N GLU A 13 -6.85 -14.84 -7.69
CA GLU A 13 -6.97 -14.92 -9.15
C GLU A 13 -6.38 -13.67 -9.83
N PHE A 14 -6.65 -12.48 -9.28
CA PHE A 14 -6.08 -11.23 -9.77
C PHE A 14 -4.54 -11.23 -9.67
N VAL A 15 -3.98 -11.53 -8.49
CA VAL A 15 -2.54 -11.54 -8.27
C VAL A 15 -1.86 -12.62 -9.13
N PHE A 16 -2.43 -13.82 -9.19
CA PHE A 16 -1.93 -14.94 -9.99
C PHE A 16 -1.92 -14.59 -11.48
N LYS A 17 -2.99 -13.98 -11.99
CA LYS A 17 -3.03 -13.46 -13.36
C LYS A 17 -1.93 -12.43 -13.60
N MET A 18 -1.74 -11.47 -12.69
CA MET A 18 -0.72 -10.43 -12.83
C MET A 18 0.69 -11.02 -12.91
N PHE A 19 1.01 -12.03 -12.08
CA PHE A 19 2.29 -12.75 -12.17
C PHE A 19 2.40 -13.63 -13.42
N GLY A 20 1.29 -14.19 -13.91
CA GLY A 20 1.28 -14.98 -15.14
C GLY A 20 1.40 -14.16 -16.43
N GLN A 21 1.06 -12.86 -16.39
CA GLN A 21 1.02 -11.99 -17.58
C GLN A 21 2.15 -10.96 -17.61
N GLY A 22 2.92 -10.79 -16.53
CA GLY A 22 3.93 -9.76 -16.45
C GLY A 22 5.02 -10.08 -15.43
N TYR A 23 5.95 -9.14 -15.30
CA TYR A 23 7.08 -9.26 -14.38
C TYR A 23 6.81 -8.51 -13.08
N ALA A 24 7.23 -9.09 -11.96
CA ALA A 24 7.42 -8.33 -10.74
C ALA A 24 8.61 -7.37 -10.95
N ALA A 25 8.41 -6.07 -10.72
CA ALA A 25 9.41 -5.05 -10.96
C ALA A 25 9.56 -4.13 -9.76
N LEU A 26 10.77 -3.62 -9.58
CA LEU A 26 11.12 -2.64 -8.55
C LEU A 26 11.53 -1.32 -9.25
N PRO A 27 10.97 -0.16 -8.84
CA PRO A 27 11.43 1.11 -9.38
C PRO A 27 12.90 1.38 -9.03
N GLN A 28 13.64 2.05 -9.90
CA GLN A 28 15.08 2.24 -9.72
C GLN A 28 15.45 2.89 -8.38
N ASP A 29 14.69 3.90 -7.94
CA ASP A 29 14.96 4.67 -6.71
C ASP A 29 13.96 4.39 -5.58
N GLY A 30 13.35 3.19 -5.59
CA GLY A 30 12.37 2.79 -4.58
C GLY A 30 10.92 3.13 -4.94
N ILE A 31 9.99 2.57 -4.17
CA ILE A 31 8.55 2.69 -4.48
C ILE A 31 8.03 4.14 -4.44
N SER A 32 8.72 5.03 -3.72
CA SER A 32 8.40 6.47 -3.65
C SER A 32 8.61 7.21 -4.97
N SER A 33 9.38 6.66 -5.92
CA SER A 33 9.57 7.27 -7.24
C SER A 33 8.26 7.43 -8.01
N ILE A 34 7.29 6.54 -7.82
CA ILE A 34 5.98 6.59 -8.49
C ILE A 34 5.22 7.87 -8.11
N PRO A 35 4.88 8.13 -6.83
CA PRO A 35 4.17 9.35 -6.46
C PRO A 35 4.99 10.62 -6.73
N LEU A 36 6.33 10.57 -6.61
CA LEU A 36 7.19 11.71 -6.96
C LEU A 36 7.17 12.03 -8.46
N GLN A 37 7.12 11.03 -9.33
CA GLN A 37 6.99 11.24 -10.76
C GLN A 37 5.64 11.88 -11.12
N LEU A 38 4.56 11.47 -10.45
CA LEU A 38 3.24 12.05 -10.65
C LEU A 38 3.18 13.50 -10.18
N SER A 39 3.75 13.81 -9.00
CA SER A 39 3.70 15.17 -8.44
C SER A 39 4.48 16.18 -9.28
N LYS A 40 5.59 15.77 -9.92
CA LYS A 40 6.38 16.60 -10.84
C LYS A 40 5.60 17.09 -12.08
N ARG A 41 4.47 16.45 -12.42
CA ARG A 41 3.60 16.87 -13.53
C ARG A 41 2.55 17.90 -13.14
N LEU A 42 2.44 18.22 -11.86
CA LEU A 42 1.48 19.20 -11.36
C LEU A 42 2.10 20.59 -11.34
N ASN A 43 1.26 21.62 -11.50
CA ASN A 43 1.70 23.00 -11.34
C ASN A 43 2.29 23.22 -9.93
N PRO A 44 3.29 24.11 -9.77
CA PRO A 44 3.82 24.45 -8.47
C PRO A 44 2.71 24.82 -7.46
N ASN A 45 2.90 24.45 -6.19
CA ASN A 45 1.95 24.70 -5.09
C ASN A 45 0.58 23.99 -5.19
N THR A 46 0.39 23.05 -6.13
CA THR A 46 -0.81 22.20 -6.20
C THR A 46 -0.91 21.26 -4.99
N VAL A 47 0.21 20.64 -4.60
CA VAL A 47 0.26 19.74 -3.45
C VAL A 47 0.67 20.52 -2.20
N ARG A 48 -0.20 20.53 -1.19
CA ARG A 48 0.04 21.18 0.10
C ARG A 48 0.10 20.13 1.19
N THR A 49 1.29 19.87 1.71
CA THR A 49 1.49 18.93 2.83
C THR A 49 1.21 19.62 4.17
N LYS A 50 1.12 18.83 5.25
CA LYS A 50 0.79 19.31 6.61
C LYS A 50 -0.59 20.00 6.74
N GLN A 51 -1.44 19.90 5.73
CA GLN A 51 -2.81 20.43 5.72
C GLN A 51 -3.84 19.33 5.99
N ARG A 52 -3.91 18.86 7.24
CA ARG A 52 -4.86 17.79 7.61
C ARG A 52 -6.29 18.32 7.60
N VAL A 53 -7.14 17.79 6.73
CA VAL A 53 -8.58 18.09 6.68
C VAL A 53 -9.29 17.44 7.87
N VAL A 54 -10.13 18.21 8.56
CA VAL A 54 -10.89 17.75 9.75
C VAL A 54 -12.39 17.94 9.62
N LYS A 55 -12.83 18.78 8.68
CA LYS A 55 -14.25 18.99 8.40
C LYS A 55 -14.47 19.01 6.89
N LEU A 56 -15.53 18.33 6.48
CA LEU A 56 -16.02 18.30 5.12
C LEU A 56 -17.45 18.86 5.10
N ALA A 57 -17.73 19.69 4.10
CA ALA A 57 -19.04 20.22 3.74
C ALA A 57 -19.21 20.05 2.22
N PRO A 58 -20.40 20.29 1.63
CA PRO A 58 -20.66 20.00 0.22
C PRO A 58 -19.59 20.55 -0.74
N ASN A 59 -19.20 21.81 -0.58
CA ASN A 59 -18.24 22.50 -1.44
C ASN A 59 -17.04 23.08 -0.67
N ASN A 60 -16.82 22.64 0.58
CA ASN A 60 -15.85 23.27 1.47
C ASN A 60 -15.13 22.23 2.32
N ILE A 61 -13.84 22.46 2.56
CA ILE A 61 -13.06 21.74 3.56
C ILE A 61 -12.48 22.72 4.59
N THR A 62 -12.32 22.24 5.82
CA THR A 62 -11.58 22.95 6.88
C THR A 62 -10.44 22.08 7.37
N THR A 63 -9.25 22.65 7.49
CA THR A 63 -8.07 21.96 8.03
C THR A 63 -7.98 22.12 9.55
N ALA A 64 -7.17 21.28 10.19
CA ALA A 64 -6.92 21.32 11.64
C ALA A 64 -6.36 22.68 12.11
N GLU A 65 -5.65 23.38 11.24
CA GLU A 65 -5.08 24.72 11.49
C GLU A 65 -6.10 25.84 11.26
N GLY A 66 -7.34 25.52 10.86
CA GLY A 66 -8.42 26.48 10.64
C GLY A 66 -8.54 27.04 9.22
N SER A 67 -7.60 26.71 8.32
CA SER A 67 -7.68 27.10 6.91
C SER A 67 -8.93 26.51 6.25
N ARG A 68 -9.54 27.27 5.34
CA ARG A 68 -10.73 26.85 4.58
C ARG A 68 -10.45 26.90 3.09
N PHE A 69 -10.92 25.88 2.38
CA PHE A 69 -10.84 25.81 0.93
C PHE A 69 -12.22 25.51 0.35
N THR A 70 -12.53 26.11 -0.79
CA THR A 70 -13.77 25.90 -1.53
C THR A 70 -13.46 25.31 -2.89
N ALA A 71 -14.26 24.32 -3.30
CA ALA A 71 -14.13 23.66 -4.59
C ALA A 71 -15.50 23.21 -5.10
N GLN A 72 -15.68 23.16 -6.42
CA GLN A 72 -16.88 22.60 -7.06
C GLN A 72 -16.93 21.07 -6.95
N HIS A 73 -15.75 20.44 -6.93
CA HIS A 73 -15.60 19.01 -6.76
C HIS A 73 -14.58 18.73 -5.67
N ILE A 74 -14.95 17.88 -4.71
CA ILE A 74 -14.06 17.41 -3.65
C ILE A 74 -13.89 15.90 -3.82
N VAL A 75 -12.63 15.46 -3.84
CA VAL A 75 -12.26 14.05 -3.92
C VAL A 75 -11.62 13.64 -2.60
N LEU A 76 -12.19 12.65 -1.93
CA LEU A 76 -11.59 11.98 -0.79
C LEU A 76 -10.71 10.84 -1.30
N ALA A 77 -9.39 11.05 -1.21
CA ALA A 77 -8.36 10.05 -1.50
C ALA A 77 -7.54 9.75 -0.22
N THR A 78 -8.24 9.68 0.92
CA THR A 78 -7.65 9.39 2.25
C THR A 78 -7.67 7.88 2.51
N ASP A 79 -7.15 7.44 3.66
CA ASP A 79 -7.43 6.08 4.14
C ASP A 79 -8.93 5.87 4.41
N MET A 80 -9.33 4.59 4.51
CA MET A 80 -10.71 4.14 4.71
C MET A 80 -11.37 4.75 5.95
N ASN A 81 -10.64 4.84 7.07
CA ASN A 81 -11.17 5.35 8.33
C ASN A 81 -11.39 6.86 8.26
N SER A 82 -10.41 7.59 7.71
CA SER A 82 -10.53 9.03 7.46
C SER A 82 -11.68 9.35 6.51
N ALA A 83 -11.87 8.56 5.45
CA ALA A 83 -12.95 8.75 4.50
C ALA A 83 -14.31 8.49 5.15
N ASN A 84 -14.45 7.40 5.91
CA ASN A 84 -15.65 7.10 6.68
C ASN A 84 -15.98 8.25 7.64
N LYS A 85 -15.00 8.72 8.42
CA LYS A 85 -15.20 9.82 9.38
C LYS A 85 -15.59 11.15 8.71
N LEU A 86 -14.95 11.51 7.59
CA LEU A 86 -15.19 12.78 6.91
C LEU A 86 -16.51 12.79 6.13
N ALA A 87 -16.83 11.70 5.43
CA ALA A 87 -17.99 11.58 4.55
C ALA A 87 -19.18 10.83 5.18
N LYS A 88 -19.04 10.37 6.44
CA LYS A 88 -20.05 9.63 7.22
C LYS A 88 -20.57 8.38 6.49
N ILE A 89 -19.65 7.51 6.06
CA ILE A 89 -20.00 6.30 5.30
C ILE A 89 -19.62 5.08 6.12
N GLU A 90 -20.49 4.75 7.07
CA GLU A 90 -20.25 3.72 8.07
C GLU A 90 -19.99 2.34 7.45
N SER A 91 -20.61 2.05 6.29
CA SER A 91 -20.46 0.79 5.56
C SER A 91 -19.08 0.58 4.92
N LEU A 92 -18.19 1.58 4.97
CA LEU A 92 -16.83 1.43 4.43
C LEU A 92 -15.87 0.71 5.37
N ASP A 93 -16.14 0.66 6.67
CA ASP A 93 -15.18 0.07 7.61
C ASP A 93 -15.23 -1.45 7.57
N ARG A 94 -14.13 -2.06 7.14
CA ARG A 94 -13.98 -3.50 6.98
C ARG A 94 -12.71 -4.04 7.63
N ASP A 95 -12.14 -3.34 8.61
CA ASP A 95 -10.89 -3.69 9.30
C ASP A 95 -9.64 -3.70 8.39
N TRP A 96 -8.47 -3.95 9.00
CA TRP A 96 -7.16 -3.83 8.38
C TRP A 96 -6.33 -5.11 8.47
N ASN A 97 -5.57 -5.38 7.42
CA ASN A 97 -4.47 -6.31 7.42
C ASN A 97 -3.17 -5.54 7.67
N GLY A 98 -2.52 -5.83 8.79
CA GLY A 98 -1.22 -5.25 9.13
C GLY A 98 -0.08 -5.84 8.31
N THR A 99 1.02 -5.10 8.20
CA THR A 99 2.28 -5.58 7.60
C THR A 99 3.44 -5.24 8.53
N TYR A 100 4.32 -6.22 8.73
CA TYR A 100 5.46 -6.15 9.63
C TYR A 100 6.69 -6.63 8.88
N CYS A 101 7.75 -5.83 8.86
CA CYS A 101 8.95 -6.13 8.09
C CYS A 101 10.21 -5.69 8.83
N HIS A 102 11.20 -6.57 8.89
CA HIS A 102 12.54 -6.30 9.40
C HIS A 102 13.52 -6.24 8.23
N TYR A 103 14.37 -5.23 8.24
CA TYR A 103 15.40 -5.00 7.24
C TYR A 103 16.76 -5.31 7.83
N TYR A 104 17.55 -6.08 7.10
CA TYR A 104 18.92 -6.43 7.46
C TYR A 104 19.85 -6.14 6.28
N ALA A 105 21.08 -5.76 6.60
CA ALA A 105 22.19 -5.79 5.66
C ALA A 105 22.99 -7.08 5.84
N ALA A 106 23.53 -7.62 4.76
CA ALA A 106 24.48 -8.72 4.79
C ALA A 106 25.52 -8.55 3.69
N ARG A 107 26.71 -9.12 3.88
CA ARG A 107 27.79 -9.04 2.88
C ARG A 107 27.40 -9.65 1.53
N ASN A 108 26.63 -10.74 1.55
CA ASN A 108 26.17 -11.46 0.37
C ASN A 108 24.70 -11.85 0.55
N SER A 109 24.00 -12.10 -0.56
CA SER A 109 22.63 -12.58 -0.53
C SER A 109 22.59 -13.98 0.08
N PRO A 110 21.67 -14.25 1.03
CA PRO A 110 21.46 -15.58 1.56
C PRO A 110 20.61 -16.47 0.63
N LEU A 111 20.04 -15.91 -0.44
CA LEU A 111 19.21 -16.65 -1.40
C LEU A 111 20.03 -17.03 -2.66
N PRO A 112 19.76 -18.19 -3.28
CA PRO A 112 20.51 -18.63 -4.46
C PRO A 112 20.12 -17.89 -5.75
N GLU A 113 18.97 -17.19 -5.76
CA GLU A 113 18.40 -16.52 -6.92
C GLU A 113 17.48 -15.35 -6.49
N PRO A 114 17.18 -14.38 -7.39
CA PRO A 114 16.34 -13.23 -7.09
C PRO A 114 14.86 -13.60 -6.96
N VAL A 115 14.50 -14.25 -5.86
CA VAL A 115 13.14 -14.74 -5.58
C VAL A 115 12.60 -14.23 -4.24
N ILE A 116 11.30 -14.42 -4.04
CA ILE A 116 10.65 -14.29 -2.74
C ILE A 116 10.58 -15.70 -2.13
N ALA A 117 11.37 -15.95 -1.09
CA ALA A 117 11.33 -17.20 -0.35
C ALA A 117 10.13 -17.19 0.61
N LEU A 118 9.28 -18.21 0.54
CA LEU A 118 8.06 -18.31 1.34
C LEU A 118 8.23 -19.34 2.46
N ASN A 119 7.69 -19.07 3.65
CA ASN A 119 7.66 -20.06 4.71
C ASN A 119 6.59 -21.12 4.44
N GLY A 120 7.00 -22.27 3.91
CA GLY A 120 6.13 -23.43 3.71
C GLY A 120 6.02 -24.38 4.91
N SER A 121 6.72 -24.10 6.02
CA SER A 121 6.82 -25.03 7.16
C SER A 121 5.61 -25.02 8.08
N GLY A 122 4.78 -23.96 8.02
CA GLY A 122 3.67 -23.74 8.95
C GLY A 122 4.10 -23.43 10.39
N LYS A 123 5.39 -23.15 10.62
CA LYS A 123 5.96 -22.85 11.94
C LYS A 123 6.76 -21.54 11.88
N GLY A 124 6.90 -20.89 13.03
CA GLY A 124 7.62 -19.62 13.14
C GLY A 124 6.79 -18.42 12.72
N ASP A 125 7.38 -17.24 12.83
CA ASP A 125 6.72 -15.96 12.59
C ASP A 125 7.10 -15.34 11.24
N ILE A 126 8.20 -15.78 10.62
CA ILE A 126 8.60 -15.31 9.29
C ILE A 126 7.63 -15.87 8.26
N THR A 127 7.03 -15.00 7.45
CA THR A 127 6.12 -15.40 6.36
C THR A 127 6.84 -15.49 5.03
N ASN A 128 7.75 -14.56 4.76
CA ASN A 128 8.55 -14.53 3.54
C ASN A 128 9.80 -13.68 3.71
N ILE A 129 10.81 -13.97 2.89
CA ILE A 129 12.05 -13.22 2.78
C ILE A 129 12.29 -12.86 1.31
N ALA A 130 12.72 -11.64 1.07
CA ALA A 130 13.17 -11.18 -0.25
C ALA A 130 14.46 -10.39 -0.11
N VAL A 131 15.28 -10.37 -1.17
CA VAL A 131 16.54 -9.63 -1.21
C VAL A 131 16.47 -8.65 -2.38
N PRO A 132 15.88 -7.45 -2.21
CA PRO A 132 15.68 -6.50 -3.32
C PRO A 132 16.94 -6.13 -4.12
N THR A 133 18.11 -6.15 -3.47
CA THR A 133 19.41 -5.89 -4.11
C THR A 133 19.81 -6.93 -5.16
N ASP A 134 19.24 -8.14 -5.11
CA ASP A 134 19.45 -9.18 -6.12
C ASP A 134 18.78 -8.82 -7.45
N VAL A 135 17.73 -7.99 -7.40
CA VAL A 135 17.03 -7.46 -8.58
C VAL A 135 17.55 -6.07 -8.95
N ASN A 136 17.74 -5.19 -7.95
CA ASN A 136 18.21 -3.83 -8.14
C ASN A 136 19.34 -3.50 -7.15
N ARG A 137 20.59 -3.60 -7.62
CA ARG A 137 21.80 -3.29 -6.83
C ARG A 137 21.83 -1.86 -6.28
N GLY A 138 21.09 -0.92 -6.88
CA GLY A 138 21.02 0.47 -6.43
C GLY A 138 20.33 0.66 -5.07
N TYR A 139 19.72 -0.39 -4.51
CA TYR A 139 19.08 -0.34 -3.18
C TYR A 139 20.07 -0.46 -2.01
N ALA A 140 21.36 -0.65 -2.28
CA ALA A 140 22.44 -0.58 -1.30
C ALA A 140 23.58 0.31 -1.82
N SER A 141 24.21 1.09 -0.94
CA SER A 141 25.26 2.04 -1.30
C SER A 141 26.67 1.43 -1.36
N ASP A 142 26.87 0.27 -0.76
CA ASP A 142 28.16 -0.39 -0.54
C ASP A 142 28.24 -1.79 -1.17
N GLY A 143 27.24 -2.14 -2.00
CA GLY A 143 27.15 -3.46 -2.61
C GLY A 143 26.73 -4.58 -1.64
N GLU A 144 26.37 -4.24 -0.39
CA GLU A 144 25.74 -5.19 0.53
C GLU A 144 24.37 -5.64 0.01
N SER A 145 23.91 -6.77 0.52
CA SER A 145 22.57 -7.28 0.28
C SER A 145 21.58 -6.69 1.27
N LEU A 146 20.50 -6.10 0.77
CA LEU A 146 19.36 -5.67 1.58
C LEU A 146 18.39 -6.84 1.69
N ILE A 147 18.19 -7.36 2.90
CA ILE A 147 17.28 -8.47 3.19
C ILE A 147 16.03 -7.91 3.86
N CYS A 148 14.87 -8.22 3.29
CA CYS A 148 13.55 -7.91 3.84
C CYS A 148 12.95 -9.19 4.42
N VAL A 149 12.66 -9.20 5.72
CA VAL A 149 12.07 -10.32 6.45
C VAL A 149 10.68 -9.91 6.92
N SER A 150 9.64 -10.44 6.27
CA SER A 150 8.25 -10.12 6.61
C SER A 150 7.68 -11.11 7.62
N THR A 151 7.01 -10.64 8.66
CA THR A 151 6.43 -11.47 9.72
C THR A 151 4.91 -11.42 9.74
N SER A 152 4.28 -12.44 10.32
CA SER A 152 2.81 -12.54 10.43
C SER A 152 2.22 -11.61 11.50
N LYS A 153 3.06 -11.20 12.46
CA LYS A 153 2.72 -10.34 13.60
C LYS A 153 3.93 -9.45 13.95
N PRO A 154 3.78 -8.44 14.81
CA PRO A 154 4.93 -7.74 15.38
C PRO A 154 5.79 -8.71 16.19
N VAL A 155 7.09 -8.75 15.89
CA VAL A 155 8.09 -9.57 16.59
C VAL A 155 9.35 -8.73 16.76
N SER A 156 10.11 -8.92 17.83
CA SER A 156 11.41 -8.22 17.97
C SER A 156 12.50 -8.90 17.14
N LYS A 157 13.55 -8.15 16.78
CA LYS A 157 14.72 -8.72 16.08
C LYS A 157 15.38 -9.88 16.84
N ASP A 158 15.32 -9.85 18.18
CA ASP A 158 15.97 -10.84 19.04
C ASP A 158 15.15 -12.14 19.09
N GLU A 159 13.82 -12.04 19.03
CA GLU A 159 12.92 -13.18 18.87
C GLU A 159 13.01 -13.82 17.47
N LEU A 160 13.33 -13.03 16.43
CA LEU A 160 13.52 -13.55 15.06
C LEU A 160 14.86 -14.23 14.84
N ALA A 161 15.90 -13.87 15.60
CA ALA A 161 17.25 -14.37 15.38
C ALA A 161 17.36 -15.92 15.39
N PRO A 162 16.71 -16.66 16.32
CA PRO A 162 16.69 -18.13 16.28
C PRO A 162 16.05 -18.70 15.02
N GLU A 163 14.96 -18.09 14.53
CA GLU A 163 14.27 -18.55 13.32
C GLU A 163 15.14 -18.31 12.08
N LEU A 164 15.75 -17.12 11.97
CA LEU A 164 16.71 -16.81 10.91
C LEU A 164 17.92 -17.75 10.92
N TYR A 165 18.44 -18.10 12.10
CA TYR A 165 19.50 -19.11 12.24
C TYR A 165 19.04 -20.51 11.83
N SER A 166 17.79 -20.88 12.12
CA SER A 166 17.25 -22.17 11.68
C SER A 166 17.14 -22.28 10.15
N TRP A 167 16.91 -21.16 9.45
CA TRP A 167 16.79 -21.13 7.99
C TRP A 167 18.14 -21.05 7.27
N PHE A 168 19.08 -20.24 7.77
CA PHE A 168 20.33 -19.92 7.07
C PHE A 168 21.60 -20.37 7.80
N GLY A 169 21.47 -21.02 8.96
CA GLY A 169 22.61 -21.46 9.76
C GLY A 169 23.53 -20.31 10.14
N SER A 170 24.85 -20.53 10.09
CA SER A 170 25.84 -19.52 10.44
C SER A 170 25.82 -18.27 9.56
N VAL A 171 25.24 -18.33 8.35
CA VAL A 171 25.14 -17.17 7.45
C VAL A 171 24.27 -16.07 8.06
N SER A 172 23.23 -16.41 8.82
CA SER A 172 22.38 -15.39 9.45
C SER A 172 23.09 -14.56 10.51
N LYS A 173 24.26 -15.00 11.01
CA LYS A 173 25.08 -14.23 11.94
C LYS A 173 25.69 -12.98 11.30
N ASP A 174 25.78 -12.95 9.97
CA ASP A 174 26.24 -11.77 9.22
C ASP A 174 25.11 -10.75 9.00
N PHE A 175 23.86 -11.07 9.39
CA PHE A 175 22.73 -10.18 9.20
C PHE A 175 22.77 -9.05 10.22
N ARG A 176 23.18 -7.87 9.75
CA ARG A 176 23.17 -6.64 10.54
C ARG A 176 21.80 -5.99 10.44
N PHE A 177 21.08 -5.97 11.56
CA PHE A 177 19.78 -5.29 11.63
C PHE A 177 19.91 -3.81 11.28
N LEU A 178 19.00 -3.32 10.42
CA LEU A 178 18.94 -1.93 9.98
C LEU A 178 17.74 -1.20 10.58
N ALA A 179 16.55 -1.77 10.41
CA ALA A 179 15.29 -1.17 10.85
C ALA A 179 14.18 -2.22 10.86
N ASP A 180 13.12 -1.94 11.60
CA ASP A 180 11.84 -2.64 11.48
C ASP A 180 10.72 -1.62 11.25
N TYR A 181 9.66 -2.08 10.59
CA TYR A 181 8.48 -1.29 10.32
C TYR A 181 7.24 -2.11 10.65
N SER A 182 6.40 -1.55 11.52
CA SER A 182 5.10 -2.08 11.88
C SER A 182 4.01 -1.14 11.37
N ILE A 183 3.21 -1.62 10.42
CA ILE A 183 2.13 -0.86 9.79
C ILE A 183 0.82 -1.62 10.04
N PRO A 184 0.13 -1.38 11.18
CA PRO A 184 -1.11 -2.09 11.52
C PRO A 184 -2.23 -1.84 10.51
N HIS A 185 -2.27 -0.64 9.93
CA HIS A 185 -3.25 -0.24 8.92
C HIS A 185 -2.60 -0.17 7.54
N ALA A 186 -2.00 -1.29 7.10
CA ALA A 186 -1.27 -1.34 5.82
C ALA A 186 -2.22 -1.49 4.63
N LEU A 187 -3.16 -2.43 4.72
CA LEU A 187 -4.13 -2.71 3.65
C LEU A 187 -5.52 -2.93 4.25
N PRO A 188 -6.59 -2.38 3.67
CA PRO A 188 -7.94 -2.75 4.07
C PRO A 188 -8.15 -4.26 3.88
N ARG A 189 -8.82 -4.92 4.82
CA ARG A 189 -9.14 -6.36 4.73
C ARG A 189 -9.99 -6.66 3.49
N GLN A 190 -9.92 -7.90 3.01
CA GLN A 190 -10.46 -8.30 1.72
C GLN A 190 -11.26 -9.62 1.77
N LEU A 191 -12.25 -9.74 2.67
CA LEU A 191 -13.17 -10.88 2.63
C LEU A 191 -13.93 -10.96 1.28
N PRO A 192 -14.54 -12.10 0.92
CA PRO A 192 -15.27 -12.26 -0.34
C PRO A 192 -16.30 -11.17 -0.63
N SER A 193 -16.97 -10.64 0.41
CA SER A 193 -17.96 -9.56 0.34
C SER A 193 -17.35 -8.17 0.21
N ASP A 194 -16.09 -8.00 0.58
CA ASP A 194 -15.52 -6.70 0.86
C ASP A 194 -15.13 -5.97 -0.43
N ASN A 195 -14.64 -6.69 -1.44
CA ASN A 195 -14.03 -6.09 -2.61
C ASN A 195 -15.02 -5.74 -3.72
N ALA A 196 -14.91 -4.50 -4.19
CA ALA A 196 -15.76 -4.02 -5.26
C ALA A 196 -15.22 -4.30 -6.67
N TYR A 197 -13.89 -4.42 -6.86
CA TYR A 197 -13.25 -4.62 -8.18
C TYR A 197 -13.85 -3.73 -9.29
N GLY A 198 -13.96 -2.42 -9.02
CA GLY A 198 -14.50 -1.43 -9.95
C GLY A 198 -16.01 -1.23 -9.89
N LYS A 199 -16.72 -1.97 -9.04
CA LYS A 199 -18.16 -1.81 -8.81
C LYS A 199 -18.52 -0.85 -7.68
N ALA A 200 -17.52 -0.23 -7.04
CA ALA A 200 -17.75 0.68 -5.93
C ALA A 200 -18.40 1.97 -6.44
N GLU A 201 -19.37 2.49 -5.70
CA GLU A 201 -19.96 3.80 -5.99
C GLU A 201 -18.89 4.89 -5.90
N LEU A 202 -18.74 5.71 -6.93
CA LEU A 202 -17.70 6.74 -6.93
C LEU A 202 -18.01 7.94 -6.02
N ARG A 203 -19.22 7.99 -5.44
CA ARG A 203 -19.72 9.12 -4.63
C ARG A 203 -20.04 8.70 -3.20
N SER A 204 -19.94 9.66 -2.28
CA SER A 204 -20.56 9.59 -0.96
C SER A 204 -22.07 9.85 -1.05
N PRO A 205 -22.84 9.52 -0.01
CA PRO A 205 -24.24 9.94 0.10
C PRO A 205 -24.44 11.46 0.03
N GLU A 206 -23.45 12.24 0.48
CA GLU A 206 -23.45 13.72 0.41
C GLU A 206 -22.90 14.26 -0.92
N GLY A 207 -22.57 13.38 -1.88
CA GLY A 207 -22.17 13.76 -3.24
C GLY A 207 -20.68 14.06 -3.42
N HIS A 208 -19.80 13.81 -2.46
CA HIS A 208 -18.35 13.94 -2.64
C HIS A 208 -17.79 12.76 -3.44
N TRP A 209 -16.74 12.96 -4.22
CA TRP A 209 -16.06 11.86 -4.91
C TRP A 209 -15.17 11.08 -3.93
N ILE A 210 -15.04 9.77 -4.12
CA ILE A 210 -14.24 8.93 -3.22
C ILE A 210 -13.44 7.90 -4.02
N CYS A 211 -12.13 7.84 -3.77
CA CYS A 211 -11.22 6.84 -4.30
C CYS A 211 -10.23 6.36 -3.24
N GLY A 212 -9.51 5.28 -3.55
CA GLY A 212 -8.59 4.61 -2.63
C GLY A 212 -8.49 3.13 -2.95
N ASP A 213 -7.53 2.46 -2.32
CA ASP A 213 -7.36 1.00 -2.40
C ASP A 213 -8.57 0.24 -1.82
N TYR A 214 -9.24 0.80 -0.81
CA TYR A 214 -10.51 0.32 -0.26
C TYR A 214 -11.71 0.44 -1.21
N ARG A 215 -11.57 1.10 -2.37
CA ARG A 215 -12.64 1.23 -3.39
C ARG A 215 -12.47 0.28 -4.59
N TYR A 216 -11.38 -0.49 -4.64
CA TYR A 216 -11.12 -1.40 -5.75
C TYR A 216 -10.59 -2.75 -5.23
N SER A 217 -9.28 -2.93 -5.26
CA SER A 217 -8.51 -3.99 -4.61
C SER A 217 -7.54 -3.33 -3.65
N SER A 218 -7.29 -3.93 -2.48
CA SER A 218 -6.34 -3.41 -1.49
C SER A 218 -4.89 -3.53 -2.00
N SER A 219 -4.51 -2.65 -2.92
CA SER A 219 -3.21 -2.64 -3.59
C SER A 219 -2.92 -1.25 -4.18
N VAL A 220 -1.64 -1.00 -4.48
CA VAL A 220 -1.23 0.21 -5.21
C VAL A 220 -1.95 0.32 -6.57
N GLN A 221 -2.10 -0.80 -7.27
CA GLN A 221 -2.84 -0.84 -8.54
C GLN A 221 -4.30 -0.44 -8.34
N GLY A 222 -4.95 -0.92 -7.27
CA GLY A 222 -6.34 -0.61 -6.96
C GLY A 222 -6.53 0.86 -6.60
N ALA A 223 -5.61 1.46 -5.84
CA ALA A 223 -5.60 2.89 -5.54
C ALA A 223 -5.47 3.75 -6.81
N MET A 224 -4.54 3.39 -7.71
CA MET A 224 -4.38 4.10 -8.98
C MET A 224 -5.60 3.93 -9.91
N ALA A 225 -6.18 2.73 -9.96
CA ALA A 225 -7.35 2.44 -10.77
C ALA A 225 -8.57 3.23 -10.30
N SER A 226 -8.86 3.21 -9.00
CA SER A 226 -9.99 3.98 -8.44
C SER A 226 -9.77 5.49 -8.57
N GLY A 227 -8.54 5.97 -8.37
CA GLY A 227 -8.18 7.38 -8.59
C GLY A 227 -8.39 7.83 -10.03
N ARG A 228 -7.99 6.99 -11.01
CA ARG A 228 -8.23 7.25 -12.44
C ARG A 228 -9.73 7.30 -12.76
N MET A 229 -10.51 6.32 -12.28
CA MET A 229 -11.96 6.28 -12.52
C MET A 229 -12.65 7.54 -12.02
N VAL A 230 -12.32 8.00 -10.81
CA VAL A 230 -12.86 9.24 -10.25
C VAL A 230 -12.40 10.45 -11.06
N GLY A 231 -11.10 10.54 -11.40
CA GLY A 231 -10.57 11.65 -12.19
C GLY A 231 -11.27 11.79 -13.55
N GLU A 232 -11.46 10.68 -14.27
CA GLU A 232 -12.18 10.65 -15.55
C GLU A 232 -13.66 11.05 -15.39
N ALA A 233 -14.31 10.64 -14.31
CA ALA A 233 -15.69 11.00 -14.03
C ALA A 233 -15.85 12.50 -13.71
N VAL A 234 -14.93 13.07 -12.93
CA VAL A 234 -14.88 14.52 -12.64
C VAL A 234 -14.70 15.31 -13.94
N CYS A 235 -13.74 14.92 -14.80
CA CYS A 235 -13.52 15.59 -16.08
C CYS A 235 -14.78 15.60 -16.96
N LYS A 236 -15.51 14.48 -17.01
CA LYS A 236 -16.77 14.40 -17.78
C LYS A 236 -17.84 15.35 -17.26
N GLU A 237 -17.95 15.54 -15.95
CA GLU A 237 -18.89 16.50 -15.36
C GLU A 237 -18.48 17.94 -15.65
N VAL A 238 -17.20 18.28 -15.47
CA VAL A 238 -16.67 19.63 -15.74
C VAL A 238 -16.93 20.03 -17.20
N ILE A 239 -16.68 19.13 -18.16
CA ILE A 239 -16.94 19.39 -19.59
C ILE A 239 -18.43 19.63 -19.85
N ARG A 240 -19.31 18.76 -19.34
CA ARG A 240 -20.77 18.89 -19.52
C ARG A 240 -21.35 20.17 -18.92
N HIS A 241 -20.73 20.72 -17.87
CA HIS A 241 -21.13 21.97 -17.25
C HIS A 241 -20.54 23.21 -17.92
N GLY A 242 -19.42 23.09 -18.63
CA GLY A 242 -18.84 24.17 -19.43
C GLY A 242 -19.51 24.38 -20.80
N GLU A 243 -20.28 23.39 -21.27
CA GLU A 243 -21.06 23.45 -22.52
C GLU A 243 -22.48 24.03 -22.34
N ARG A 244 -22.89 24.41 -21.12
CA ARG A 244 -24.19 25.04 -20.81
C ARG A 244 -24.01 26.48 -20.36
#